data_AF-A0A1F3Y3E0-F1
#
_entry.id   AF-A0A1F3Y3E0-F1
#
_cell.length_a   1.000
_cell.length_b   1.000
_cell.length_c   1.000
_cell.angle_alpha   90.00
_cell.angle_beta   90.00
_cell.angle_gamma   90.00
#
_symmetry.space_group_name_H-M   'P 1'
#
loop_
_entity.id
_entity.type
_entity.pdbx_description
1 polymer ?
#
loop_
_entity_poly.entity_id
_entity_poly.type
_entity_poly.pdbx_seq_one_letter_code
_entity_poly.pdbx_strand_id
1 'polypeptide(L)'
;MSIEMSQQIWAYGVFAVLLFVAAAYCILVSKNLIRILIGLELFTKAVTLLLVAAAFASGRTGLGQSVIITLIVVEVVVIAVAAGIVIGQYKHTQSISAKELQDLKG
;
A
#
# COMPACT_ATOMS: atom_id res chain seq x y z
N MET A 1 6.48 -30.92 -9.05
CA MET A 1 5.66 -30.34 -7.96
C MET A 1 6.46 -29.44 -7.01
N SER A 2 7.64 -29.83 -6.51
CA SER A 2 8.48 -28.93 -5.67
C SER A 2 9.10 -27.75 -6.42
N ILE A 3 9.48 -27.93 -7.69
CA ILE A 3 10.09 -26.88 -8.53
C ILE A 3 9.08 -25.76 -8.87
N GLU A 4 7.83 -26.12 -9.19
CA GLU A 4 6.78 -25.14 -9.52
C GLU A 4 6.39 -24.28 -8.31
N MET A 5 6.34 -24.89 -7.12
CA MET A 5 6.10 -24.21 -5.84
C MET A 5 7.17 -23.16 -5.55
N SER A 6 8.44 -23.52 -5.75
CA SER A 6 9.58 -22.61 -5.59
C SER A 6 9.48 -21.44 -6.56
N GLN A 7 9.20 -21.71 -7.83
CA GLN A 7 9.12 -20.68 -8.86
C GLN A 7 8.00 -19.66 -8.60
N GLN A 8 6.85 -20.10 -8.08
CA GLN A 8 5.77 -19.19 -7.68
C GLN A 8 6.18 -18.25 -6.55
N ILE A 9 6.83 -18.76 -5.50
CA ILE A 9 7.30 -17.94 -4.37
C ILE A 9 8.31 -16.88 -4.82
N TRP A 10 9.26 -17.25 -5.68
CA TRP A 10 10.23 -16.31 -6.24
C TRP A 10 9.55 -15.23 -7.09
N ALA A 11 8.58 -15.60 -7.93
CA ALA A 11 7.83 -14.64 -8.73
C ALA A 11 7.05 -13.63 -7.86
N TYR A 12 6.38 -14.10 -6.80
CA TYR A 12 5.69 -13.23 -5.84
C TYR A 12 6.66 -12.30 -5.12
N GLY A 13 7.82 -12.81 -4.71
CA GLY A 13 8.87 -12.00 -4.04
C GLY A 13 9.40 -10.88 -4.93
N VAL A 14 9.75 -11.19 -6.19
CA VAL A 14 10.22 -10.18 -7.16
C VAL A 14 9.15 -9.13 -7.42
N PHE A 15 7.90 -9.55 -7.64
CA PHE A 15 6.81 -8.63 -7.89
C PHE A 15 6.51 -7.73 -6.67
N ALA A 16 6.56 -8.27 -5.45
CA ALA A 16 6.41 -7.49 -4.23
C ALA A 16 7.51 -6.44 -4.08
N VAL A 17 8.76 -6.77 -4.40
CA VAL A 17 9.88 -5.80 -4.38
C VAL A 17 9.67 -4.70 -5.41
N LEU A 18 9.25 -5.05 -6.63
CA LEU A 18 8.95 -4.06 -7.68
C LEU A 18 7.82 -3.11 -7.25
N LEU A 19 6.75 -3.65 -6.66
CA LEU A 19 5.66 -2.84 -6.12
C LEU A 19 6.14 -1.93 -4.98
N PHE A 20 6.94 -2.44 -4.07
CA PHE A 20 7.48 -1.67 -2.95
C PHE A 20 8.34 -0.49 -3.44
N VAL A 21 9.23 -0.74 -4.40
CA VAL A 21 10.08 0.31 -4.98
C VAL A 21 9.24 1.34 -5.74
N ALA A 22 8.28 0.90 -6.55
CA ALA A 22 7.37 1.79 -7.27
C ALA A 22 6.52 2.63 -6.32
N ALA A 23 6.02 2.03 -5.24
CA ALA A 23 5.25 2.70 -4.20
C ALA A 23 6.09 3.76 -3.48
N ALA A 24 7.29 3.39 -3.03
CA ALA A 24 8.22 4.30 -2.38
C ALA A 24 8.58 5.48 -3.30
N TYR A 25 8.87 5.21 -4.58
CA TYR A 25 9.12 6.26 -5.57
C TYR A 25 7.93 7.20 -5.72
N CYS A 26 6.71 6.66 -5.85
CA CYS A 26 5.49 7.44 -5.98
C CYS A 26 5.25 8.36 -4.77
N ILE A 27 5.44 7.85 -3.55
CA ILE A 27 5.25 8.60 -2.30
C ILE A 27 6.30 9.71 -2.16
N LEU A 28 7.57 9.40 -2.38
CA LEU A 28 8.68 10.33 -2.12
C LEU A 28 8.77 11.46 -3.16
N VAL A 29 8.47 11.15 -4.42
CA VAL A 29 8.59 12.12 -5.52
C VAL A 29 7.34 12.97 -5.68
N SER A 30 6.17 12.43 -5.34
CA SER A 30 4.92 13.15 -5.54
C SER A 30 4.72 14.28 -4.52
N LYS A 31 4.37 15.46 -5.03
CA LYS A 31 3.82 16.56 -4.23
C LYS A 31 2.30 16.57 -4.23
N ASN A 32 1.66 15.73 -5.03
CA ASN A 32 0.21 15.65 -5.13
C ASN A 32 -0.32 14.64 -4.12
N LEU A 33 -1.20 15.09 -3.22
CA LEU A 33 -1.77 14.30 -2.13
C LEU A 33 -2.46 13.02 -2.64
N ILE A 34 -3.20 13.10 -3.75
CA ILE A 34 -3.88 11.92 -4.32
C ILE A 34 -2.87 10.89 -4.83
N ARG A 35 -1.79 11.33 -5.48
CA ARG A 35 -0.72 10.41 -5.91
C ARG A 35 0.01 9.77 -4.74
N ILE A 36 0.18 10.52 -3.63
CA ILE A 36 0.75 9.95 -2.39
C ILE A 36 -0.17 8.86 -1.84
N LEU A 37 -1.49 9.08 -1.82
CA LEU A 37 -2.47 8.06 -1.41
C LEU A 37 -2.40 6.81 -2.29
N ILE A 38 -2.28 6.97 -3.62
CA ILE A 38 -2.09 5.84 -4.55
C ILE A 38 -0.79 5.09 -4.24
N GLY A 39 0.29 5.81 -3.94
CA GLY A 39 1.55 5.20 -3.52
C GLY A 39 1.40 4.38 -2.23
N LEU A 40 0.61 4.86 -1.26
CA LEU A 40 0.33 4.16 -0.01
C LEU A 40 -0.48 2.87 -0.22
N GLU A 41 -1.49 2.89 -1.09
CA GLU A 41 -2.23 1.69 -1.50
C GLU A 41 -1.30 0.65 -2.14
N LEU A 42 -0.43 1.10 -3.05
CA LEU A 42 0.50 0.23 -3.76
C LEU A 42 1.51 -0.42 -2.80
N PHE A 43 1.94 0.31 -1.76
CA PHE A 43 2.78 -0.21 -0.69
C PHE A 43 2.07 -1.33 0.07
N THR A 44 0.82 -1.12 0.46
CA THR A 44 0.02 -2.12 1.19
C THR A 44 -0.29 -3.35 0.34
N LYS A 45 -0.45 -3.20 -0.99
CA LYS A 45 -0.54 -4.36 -1.91
C LYS A 45 0.75 -5.20 -1.88
N ALA A 46 1.93 -4.58 -1.84
CA ALA A 46 3.20 -5.30 -1.76
C ALA A 46 3.29 -6.15 -0.49
N VAL A 47 2.90 -5.58 0.66
CA VAL A 47 2.84 -6.28 1.96
C VAL A 47 1.83 -7.43 1.92
N THR A 48 0.63 -7.18 1.37
CA THR A 48 -0.41 -8.21 1.22
C THR A 48 0.08 -9.40 0.39
N LEU A 49 0.82 -9.13 -0.68
CA LEU A 49 1.35 -10.16 -1.58
C LEU A 49 2.42 -11.02 -0.88
N LEU A 50 3.24 -10.43 -0.01
CA LEU A 50 4.17 -11.17 0.85
C LEU A 50 3.44 -12.01 1.90
N LEU A 51 2.35 -11.51 2.50
CA LEU A 51 1.52 -12.29 3.42
C LEU A 51 0.87 -13.49 2.74
N VAL A 52 0.40 -13.34 1.50
CA VAL A 52 -0.12 -14.45 0.69
C VAL A 52 0.96 -15.52 0.48
N ALA A 53 2.17 -15.11 0.06
CA ALA A 53 3.28 -16.03 -0.15
C ALA A 53 3.67 -16.74 1.17
N ALA A 54 3.72 -16.02 2.28
CA ALA A 54 4.04 -16.56 3.60
C ALA A 54 2.97 -17.54 4.10
N ALA A 55 1.69 -17.22 3.91
CA ALA A 55 0.57 -18.09 4.27
C ALA A 55 0.62 -19.41 3.52
N PHE A 56 0.93 -19.35 2.22
CA PHE A 56 1.07 -20.49 1.36
C PHE A 56 2.29 -21.35 1.73
N ALA A 57 3.46 -20.73 1.91
CA ALA A 57 4.69 -21.41 2.33
C ALA A 57 4.56 -22.08 3.72
N SER A 58 3.77 -21.48 4.60
CA SER A 58 3.51 -22.01 5.94
C SER A 58 2.48 -23.14 5.96
N GLY A 59 1.69 -23.33 4.89
CA GLY A 59 0.60 -24.30 4.84
C GLY A 59 -0.61 -23.96 5.73
N ARG A 60 -0.62 -22.78 6.38
CA ARG A 60 -1.73 -22.30 7.24
C ARG A 60 -2.60 -21.30 6.48
N THR A 61 -3.14 -21.73 5.35
CA THR A 61 -3.91 -20.87 4.43
C THR A 61 -5.12 -20.22 5.09
N GLY A 62 -5.84 -20.93 5.97
CA GLY A 62 -6.99 -20.37 6.68
C GLY A 62 -6.63 -19.18 7.60
N LEU A 63 -5.54 -19.31 8.36
CA LEU A 63 -5.03 -18.21 9.20
C LEU A 63 -4.46 -17.06 8.35
N GLY A 64 -3.76 -17.39 7.26
CA GLY A 64 -3.27 -16.37 6.33
C GLY A 64 -4.40 -15.56 5.71
N GLN A 65 -5.44 -16.25 5.22
CA GLN A 65 -6.60 -15.62 4.60
C GLN A 65 -7.36 -14.71 5.57
N SER A 66 -7.57 -15.14 6.83
CA SER A 66 -8.25 -14.28 7.80
C SER A 66 -7.46 -12.99 8.06
N VAL A 67 -6.14 -13.08 8.25
CA VAL A 67 -5.27 -11.90 8.44
C VAL A 67 -5.28 -10.99 7.21
N ILE A 68 -5.19 -11.56 6.00
CA ILE A 68 -5.22 -10.80 4.74
C ILE A 68 -6.55 -10.06 4.59
N ILE A 69 -7.68 -10.72 4.85
CA ILE A 69 -9.01 -10.10 4.75
C ILE A 69 -9.14 -8.96 5.77
N THR A 70 -8.73 -9.17 7.02
CA THR A 70 -8.74 -8.11 8.04
C THR A 70 -7.88 -6.92 7.62
N LEU A 71 -6.70 -7.17 7.05
CA LEU A 71 -5.83 -6.12 6.55
C LEU A 71 -6.48 -5.31 5.41
N ILE A 72 -7.16 -5.96 4.48
CA ILE A 72 -7.90 -5.29 3.39
C ILE A 72 -9.01 -4.39 3.96
N VAL A 73 -9.75 -4.86 4.97
CA VAL A 73 -10.81 -4.05 5.60
C VAL A 73 -10.21 -2.81 6.27
N VAL A 74 -9.11 -2.97 7.02
CA VAL A 74 -8.42 -1.85 7.67
C VAL A 74 -7.90 -0.86 6.63
N GLU A 75 -7.30 -1.33 5.54
CA GLU A 75 -6.81 -0.50 4.44
C GLU A 75 -7.92 0.39 3.85
N VAL A 76 -9.07 -0.20 3.54
CA VAL A 76 -10.22 0.55 2.99
C VAL A 76 -10.71 1.64 3.96
N VAL A 77 -10.68 1.39 5.27
CA VAL A 77 -11.04 2.41 6.27
C VAL A 77 -9.99 3.53 6.30
N VAL A 78 -8.70 3.17 6.27
CA VAL A 78 -7.60 4.15 6.28
C VAL A 78 -7.64 5.05 5.04
N ILE A 79 -7.83 4.48 3.85
CA ILE A 79 -7.86 5.27 2.61
C ILE A 79 -9.09 6.17 2.53
N ALA A 80 -10.24 5.73 3.07
CA ALA A 80 -11.43 6.55 3.16
C ALA A 80 -11.22 7.78 4.05
N VAL A 81 -10.59 7.59 5.23
CA VAL A 81 -10.24 8.70 6.14
C VAL A 81 -9.22 9.62 5.48
N ALA A 82 -8.17 9.07 4.88
CA ALA A 82 -7.13 9.85 4.22
C ALA A 82 -7.67 10.68 3.04
N ALA A 83 -8.55 10.09 2.21
CA ALA A 83 -9.26 10.81 1.16
C ALA A 83 -10.13 11.93 1.72
N GLY A 84 -10.84 11.70 2.84
CA GLY A 84 -11.60 12.74 3.54
C GLY A 84 -10.73 13.92 3.97
N ILE A 85 -9.51 13.66 4.48
CA ILE A 85 -8.54 14.70 4.82
C ILE A 85 -8.12 15.49 3.57
N VAL A 86 -7.81 14.80 2.46
CA VAL A 86 -7.43 15.46 1.20
C VAL A 86 -8.57 16.34 0.66
N ILE A 87 -9.81 15.86 0.71
CA ILE A 87 -10.99 16.65 0.31
C ILE A 87 -11.16 17.88 1.22
N GLY A 88 -10.99 17.71 2.53
CA GLY A 88 -11.05 18.81 3.50
C GLY A 88 -9.99 19.89 3.21
N GLN A 89 -8.76 19.47 2.94
CA GLN A 89 -7.66 20.37 2.57
C GLN A 89 -7.94 21.08 1.23
N TYR A 90 -8.44 20.35 0.23
CA TYR A 90 -8.81 20.92 -1.07
C TYR A 90 -9.90 21.99 -0.93
N LYS A 91 -10.87 21.80 -0.04
CA LYS A 91 -11.92 22.80 0.19
C LYS A 91 -11.35 24.13 0.71
N HIS A 92 -10.32 24.09 1.56
CA HIS A 92 -9.73 25.29 2.16
C HIS A 92 -8.66 25.97 1.28
N THR A 93 -7.89 25.19 0.53
CA THR A 93 -6.73 25.66 -0.25
C THR A 93 -6.97 25.71 -1.76
N GLN A 94 -8.02 25.04 -2.26
CA GLN A 94 -8.30 24.81 -3.69
C GLN A 94 -7.15 24.13 -4.44
N SER A 95 -6.30 23.40 -3.73
CA SER A 95 -5.14 22.71 -4.29
C SER A 95 -4.94 21.39 -3.57
N ILE A 96 -4.31 20.44 -4.26
CA ILE A 96 -4.03 19.08 -3.77
C ILE A 96 -2.53 18.88 -3.52
N SER A 97 -1.81 19.99 -3.31
CA SER A 97 -0.37 20.01 -3.14
C SER A 97 0.01 19.81 -1.67
N ALA A 98 0.79 18.78 -1.36
CA ALA A 98 1.33 18.52 -0.04
C ALA A 98 2.22 19.68 0.49
N LYS A 99 2.69 20.56 -0.39
CA LYS A 99 3.51 21.73 0.00
C LYS A 99 2.71 22.76 0.81
N GLU A 100 1.41 22.88 0.58
CA GLU A 100 0.54 23.83 1.30
C GLU A 100 0.30 23.42 2.76
N LEU A 101 0.68 22.21 3.12
CA LEU A 101 0.61 21.71 4.50
C LEU A 101 1.87 22.08 5.32
N GLN A 102 2.85 22.78 4.73
CA GLN A 102 4.15 23.08 5.36
C GLN A 102 4.23 24.49 5.99
N ASP A 103 3.09 25.12 6.31
CA ASP A 103 3.06 26.46 6.91
C ASP A 103 3.44 26.50 8.40
N LEU A 104 3.57 25.34 9.04
CA LEU A 104 4.07 25.23 10.41
C LEU A 104 5.61 25.23 10.40
N LYS A 105 6.20 26.39 10.68
CA LYS A 105 7.63 26.57 10.92
C LYS A 105 7.89 26.78 12.41
N GLY A 106 8.98 26.21 12.90
CA GLY A 106 9.54 26.50 14.24
C GLY A 106 10.30 27.82 14.23
#